data_AF-A0A395H9P8-F1
#
_entry.id   AF-A0A395H9P8-F1
#
_cell.length_a   1.000
_cell.length_b   1.000
_cell.length_c   1.000
_cell.angle_alpha   90.00
_cell.angle_beta   90.00
_cell.angle_gamma   90.00
#
_symmetry.space_group_name_H-M   'P 1'
#
loop_
_entity.id
_entity.type
_entity.pdbx_description
1 polymer ?
#
loop_
_entity_poly.entity_id
_entity_poly.type
_entity_poly.pdbx_seq_one_letter_code
_entity_poly.pdbx_strand_id
1 'polypeptide(L)'
;MPDTHRPKSRPTASCLPCRTRKVKCNRLTPCEACVARNVTHECKYAVPDEDRHAIAQAELIADLRAKVNRLRSQLVQGQQRGRVHELDLEGEVVEDEEVEDGLADLEAVYAVLRGGSWESAQQVITRIRAGQPIGEITREVY
;
A
#
# COMPACT_ATOMS: atom_id res chain seq x y z
N MET A 1 -45.17 -36.86 11.37
CA MET A 1 -43.78 -37.38 11.46
C MET A 1 -42.87 -36.18 11.68
N PRO A 2 -42.06 -36.12 12.74
CA PRO A 2 -41.23 -34.95 12.99
C PRO A 2 -40.02 -34.96 12.07
N ASP A 3 -39.85 -33.87 11.32
CA ASP A 3 -38.68 -33.60 10.49
C ASP A 3 -37.50 -33.32 11.43
N THR A 4 -36.64 -34.31 11.61
CA THR A 4 -35.42 -34.17 12.42
C THR A 4 -34.41 -33.40 11.58
N HIS A 5 -34.47 -32.08 11.67
CA HIS A 5 -33.45 -31.20 11.10
C HIS A 5 -32.15 -31.35 11.91
N ARG A 6 -31.47 -32.49 11.78
CA ARG A 6 -30.16 -32.75 12.37
C ARG A 6 -29.22 -31.72 11.74
N PRO A 7 -28.63 -30.80 12.52
CA PRO A 7 -27.68 -29.85 11.97
C PRO A 7 -26.54 -30.65 11.37
N LYS A 8 -26.33 -30.50 10.05
CA LYS A 8 -25.19 -31.10 9.36
C LYS A 8 -23.94 -30.59 10.05
N SER A 9 -23.17 -31.50 10.65
CA SER A 9 -21.95 -31.14 11.37
C SER A 9 -21.02 -30.42 10.40
N ARG A 10 -20.59 -29.21 10.74
CA ARG A 10 -19.63 -28.46 9.93
C ARG A 10 -18.38 -29.33 9.74
N PRO A 11 -17.98 -29.64 8.50
CA PRO A 11 -16.84 -30.50 8.23
C PRO A 11 -15.59 -29.94 8.91
N THR A 12 -14.90 -30.79 9.68
CA THR A 12 -13.71 -30.36 10.43
C THR A 12 -12.52 -30.31 9.47
N ALA A 13 -11.89 -29.15 9.34
CA ALA A 13 -10.83 -28.95 8.35
C ALA A 13 -9.44 -29.50 8.79
N SER A 14 -9.29 -29.93 10.04
CA SER A 14 -8.04 -30.49 10.57
C SER A 14 -7.98 -32.01 10.44
N CYS A 15 -6.77 -32.56 10.22
CA CYS A 15 -6.58 -34.02 10.21
C CYS A 15 -6.86 -34.64 11.58
N LEU A 16 -7.17 -35.95 11.61
CA LEU A 16 -7.51 -36.69 12.82
C LEU A 16 -6.42 -36.60 13.89
N PRO A 17 -5.11 -36.81 13.60
CA PRO A 17 -4.07 -36.71 14.62
C PRO A 17 -3.94 -35.31 15.21
N CYS A 18 -4.01 -34.25 14.39
CA CYS A 18 -3.94 -32.88 14.88
C CYS A 18 -5.16 -32.48 15.71
N ARG A 19 -6.35 -32.97 15.34
CA ARG A 19 -7.59 -32.78 16.12
C ARG A 19 -7.48 -33.43 17.49
N THR A 20 -7.06 -34.68 17.55
CA THR A 20 -6.88 -35.42 18.82
C THR A 20 -5.84 -34.75 19.71
N ARG A 21 -4.75 -34.26 19.13
CA ARG A 21 -3.66 -33.57 19.85
C ARG A 21 -3.95 -32.09 20.12
N LYS A 22 -5.05 -31.53 19.61
CA LYS A 22 -5.43 -30.11 19.71
C LYS A 22 -4.31 -29.15 19.25
N VAL A 23 -3.61 -29.50 18.16
CA VAL A 23 -2.57 -28.65 17.55
C VAL A 23 -3.04 -28.05 16.22
N LYS A 24 -2.41 -26.95 15.80
CA LYS A 24 -2.70 -26.32 14.51
C LYS A 24 -2.36 -27.27 13.35
N CYS A 25 -3.30 -27.48 12.45
CA CYS A 25 -3.12 -28.25 11.21
C CYS A 25 -3.04 -27.29 10.02
N ASN A 26 -1.99 -27.40 9.21
CA ASN A 26 -1.85 -26.63 7.95
C ASN A 26 -2.64 -27.26 6.78
N ARG A 27 -3.36 -28.37 7.04
CA ARG A 27 -4.32 -29.01 6.13
C ARG A 27 -3.76 -29.58 4.82
N LEU A 28 -2.43 -29.66 4.70
CA LEU A 28 -1.75 -30.39 3.61
C LEU A 28 -1.86 -31.91 3.83
N THR A 29 -1.61 -32.70 2.78
CA THR A 29 -1.61 -34.17 2.85
C THR A 29 -0.24 -34.72 2.41
N PRO A 30 0.60 -35.20 3.35
CA PRO A 30 0.45 -35.11 4.81
C PRO A 30 0.67 -33.69 5.34
N CYS A 31 0.08 -33.37 6.50
CA CYS A 31 0.21 -32.04 7.11
C CYS A 31 1.58 -31.89 7.79
N GLU A 32 2.13 -30.67 7.85
CA GLU A 32 3.48 -30.40 8.41
C GLU A 32 3.63 -30.90 9.85
N ALA A 33 2.58 -30.74 10.67
CA ALA A 33 2.58 -31.20 12.05
C ALA A 33 2.70 -32.73 12.19
N CYS A 34 2.20 -33.49 11.21
CA CYS A 34 2.35 -34.94 11.13
C CYS A 34 3.70 -35.34 10.54
N VAL A 35 4.21 -34.58 9.57
CA VAL A 35 5.57 -34.76 9.01
C VAL A 35 6.61 -34.58 10.11
N ALA A 36 6.56 -33.48 10.85
CA ALA A 36 7.49 -33.17 11.94
C ALA A 36 7.48 -34.20 13.09
N ARG A 37 6.40 -34.98 13.20
CA ARG A 37 6.24 -36.03 14.22
C ARG A 37 6.43 -37.45 13.68
N ASN A 38 6.79 -37.58 12.40
CA ASN A 38 7.00 -38.87 11.74
C ASN A 38 5.75 -39.79 11.72
N VAL A 39 4.55 -39.20 11.71
CA VAL A 39 3.25 -39.90 11.69
C VAL A 39 2.46 -39.59 10.41
N THR A 40 3.16 -39.46 9.29
CA THR A 40 2.58 -39.15 7.97
C THR A 40 1.52 -40.18 7.56
N HIS A 41 1.73 -41.46 7.86
CA HIS A 41 0.82 -42.56 7.57
C HIS A 41 -0.51 -42.49 8.36
N GLU A 42 -0.52 -41.83 9.52
CA GLU A 42 -1.73 -41.60 10.33
C GLU A 42 -2.47 -40.31 9.92
N CYS A 43 -1.89 -39.50 9.03
CA CYS A 43 -2.43 -38.20 8.63
C CYS A 43 -3.65 -38.36 7.72
N LYS A 44 -4.78 -38.69 8.32
CA LYS A 44 -6.07 -38.90 7.64
C LYS A 44 -7.05 -37.81 8.04
N TYR A 45 -7.97 -37.49 7.13
CA TYR A 45 -9.03 -36.51 7.35
C TYR A 45 -10.39 -37.21 7.34
N ALA A 46 -11.35 -36.62 8.04
CA ALA A 46 -12.72 -37.15 8.13
C ALA A 46 -13.56 -36.90 6.86
N VAL A 47 -13.09 -36.03 5.98
CA VAL A 47 -13.79 -35.60 4.76
C VAL A 47 -12.92 -35.83 3.51
N PRO A 48 -13.54 -36.05 2.33
CA PRO A 48 -12.86 -36.17 1.04
C PRO A 48 -11.95 -34.97 0.74
N ASP A 49 -10.97 -35.17 -0.14
CA ASP A 49 -10.02 -34.13 -0.52
C ASP A 49 -10.70 -32.96 -1.26
N GLU A 50 -11.69 -33.26 -2.11
CA GLU A 50 -12.49 -32.27 -2.83
C GLU A 50 -13.19 -31.27 -1.89
N ASP A 51 -13.83 -31.77 -0.83
CA ASP A 51 -14.47 -30.94 0.19
C ASP A 51 -13.44 -30.09 0.94
N ARG A 52 -12.24 -30.64 1.21
CA ARG A 52 -11.16 -29.87 1.83
C ARG A 52 -10.65 -28.76 0.92
N HIS A 53 -10.51 -29.04 -0.37
CA HIS A 53 -10.10 -28.07 -1.37
C HIS A 53 -11.12 -26.95 -1.49
N ALA A 54 -12.43 -27.27 -1.49
CA ALA A 54 -13.49 -26.28 -1.48
C ALA A 54 -13.44 -25.37 -0.24
N ILE A 55 -13.19 -25.94 0.95
CA ILE A 55 -13.02 -25.16 2.19
C ILE A 55 -11.79 -24.25 2.10
N ALA A 56 -10.65 -24.77 1.66
CA ALA A 56 -9.41 -24.01 1.52
C ALA A 56 -9.56 -22.87 0.49
N GLN A 57 -10.26 -23.14 -0.61
CA GLN A 57 -10.57 -22.14 -1.63
C GLN A 57 -11.47 -21.03 -1.08
N ALA A 58 -12.50 -21.37 -0.28
CA ALA A 58 -13.37 -20.38 0.34
C ALA A 58 -12.62 -19.47 1.32
N GLU A 59 -11.69 -20.02 2.12
CA GLU A 59 -10.82 -19.24 3.01
C GLU A 59 -9.91 -18.31 2.20
N LEU A 60 -9.26 -18.81 1.14
CA LEU A 60 -8.41 -18.00 0.27
C LEU A 60 -9.20 -16.85 -0.39
N ILE A 61 -10.43 -17.11 -0.86
CA ILE A 61 -11.30 -16.08 -1.43
C ILE A 61 -11.64 -15.01 -0.38
N ALA A 62 -11.92 -15.40 0.86
CA ALA A 62 -12.21 -14.47 1.95
C ALA A 62 -10.99 -13.57 2.25
N ASP A 63 -9.80 -14.15 2.33
CA ASP A 63 -8.55 -13.42 2.57
C ASP A 63 -8.23 -12.45 1.42
N LEU A 64 -8.39 -12.89 0.17
CA LEU A 64 -8.21 -12.04 -1.00
C LEU A 64 -9.20 -10.88 -1.02
N ARG A 65 -10.48 -11.12 -0.68
CA ARG A 65 -11.50 -10.06 -0.56
C ARG A 65 -11.13 -9.06 0.54
N ALA A 66 -10.68 -9.53 1.70
CA ALA A 66 -10.23 -8.66 2.79
C ALA A 66 -9.02 -7.82 2.38
N LYS A 67 -8.05 -8.42 1.67
CA LYS A 67 -6.88 -7.72 1.14
C LYS A 67 -7.27 -6.67 0.10
N VAL A 68 -8.14 -7.00 -0.85
CA VAL A 68 -8.66 -6.04 -1.84
C VAL A 68 -9.36 -4.87 -1.14
N ASN A 69 -10.21 -5.13 -0.16
CA ASN A 69 -10.89 -4.07 0.58
C ASN A 69 -9.90 -3.17 1.32
N ARG A 70 -8.90 -3.75 2.01
CA ARG A 70 -7.84 -3.00 2.69
C ARG A 70 -7.06 -2.11 1.70
N LEU A 71 -6.65 -2.66 0.56
CA LEU A 71 -5.90 -1.92 -0.45
C LEU A 71 -6.75 -0.79 -1.05
N ARG A 72 -8.03 -1.04 -1.33
CA ARG A 72 -8.97 -0.01 -1.78
C ARG A 72 -9.12 1.10 -0.74
N SER A 73 -9.28 0.76 0.54
CA SER A 73 -9.32 1.76 1.62
C SER A 73 -8.04 2.57 1.72
N GLN A 74 -6.87 1.94 1.57
CA GLN A 74 -5.58 2.64 1.57
C GLN A 74 -5.43 3.59 0.38
N LEU A 75 -5.89 3.20 -0.81
CA LEU A 75 -5.87 4.08 -1.99
C LEU A 75 -6.79 5.28 -1.80
N VAL A 76 -8.00 5.08 -1.27
CA VAL A 76 -8.92 6.20 -0.97
C VAL A 76 -8.34 7.13 0.09
N GLN A 77 -7.74 6.58 1.16
CA GLN A 77 -7.08 7.37 2.20
C GLN A 77 -5.83 8.10 1.67
N GLY A 78 -5.07 7.45 0.78
CA GLY A 78 -3.91 8.04 0.11
C GLY A 78 -4.28 9.12 -0.89
N GLN A 79 -5.37 8.93 -1.65
CA GLN A 79 -5.95 9.96 -2.51
C GLN A 79 -6.49 11.12 -1.68
N GLN A 80 -7.10 10.87 -0.53
CA GLN A 80 -7.50 11.96 0.37
C GLN A 80 -6.26 12.70 0.91
N ARG A 81 -5.19 12.01 1.30
CA ARG A 81 -3.91 12.65 1.69
C ARG A 81 -3.26 13.44 0.56
N GLY A 82 -3.36 12.97 -0.68
CA GLY A 82 -2.94 13.73 -1.85
C GLY A 82 -3.87 14.92 -2.15
N ARG A 83 -5.18 14.77 -1.88
CA ARG A 83 -6.20 15.78 -2.12
C ARG A 83 -6.28 16.83 -1.03
N VAL A 84 -5.92 16.56 0.23
CA VAL A 84 -5.64 17.64 1.20
C VAL A 84 -4.36 18.37 0.82
N HIS A 85 -3.35 17.71 0.25
CA HIS A 85 -2.20 18.42 -0.33
C HIS A 85 -2.56 19.23 -1.59
N GLU A 86 -3.58 18.83 -2.35
CA GLU A 86 -4.08 19.57 -3.53
C GLU A 86 -5.06 20.70 -3.14
N LEU A 87 -5.80 20.53 -2.04
CA LEU A 87 -6.69 21.56 -1.45
C LEU A 87 -5.95 22.50 -0.48
N ASP A 88 -4.74 22.15 -0.04
CA ASP A 88 -3.77 23.08 0.57
C ASP A 88 -2.86 23.73 -0.51
N LEU A 89 -2.99 23.34 -1.78
CA LEU A 89 -2.41 24.01 -2.96
C LEU A 89 -3.40 24.94 -3.68
N GLU A 90 -4.69 24.87 -3.36
CA GLU A 90 -5.57 26.04 -3.40
C GLU A 90 -5.34 26.79 -2.08
N GLY A 91 -4.11 27.29 -1.90
CA GLY A 91 -3.85 28.29 -0.89
C GLY A 91 -4.91 29.37 -1.04
N GLU A 92 -5.51 29.77 0.09
CA GLU A 92 -6.21 31.04 0.20
C GLU A 92 -5.33 32.06 -0.54
N VAL A 93 -5.83 32.56 -1.67
CA VAL A 93 -5.16 33.64 -2.40
C VAL A 93 -5.27 34.83 -1.48
N VAL A 94 -4.34 34.91 -0.54
CA VAL A 94 -4.04 36.15 0.14
C VAL A 94 -3.40 36.96 -0.96
N GLU A 95 -4.18 37.84 -1.57
CA GLU A 95 -3.72 38.87 -2.51
C GLU A 95 -2.81 39.84 -1.74
N ASP A 96 -1.67 39.35 -1.27
CA ASP A 96 -0.57 40.16 -0.77
C ASP A 96 0.39 40.30 -1.96
N GLU A 97 0.42 41.47 -2.59
CA GLU A 97 1.26 41.79 -3.77
C GLU A 97 2.76 41.42 -3.58
N GLU A 98 3.23 41.24 -2.33
CA GLU A 98 4.59 40.82 -2.00
C GLU A 98 4.92 39.35 -2.37
N VAL A 99 3.91 38.48 -2.54
CA VAL A 99 4.11 37.04 -2.84
C VAL A 99 4.28 36.78 -4.34
N GLU A 100 3.69 37.61 -5.21
CA GLU A 100 3.84 37.50 -6.67
C GLU A 100 5.27 37.84 -7.13
N ASP A 101 5.88 38.87 -6.53
CA ASP A 101 7.25 39.32 -6.87
C ASP A 101 8.29 38.21 -6.63
N GLY A 102 8.19 37.50 -5.50
CA GLY A 102 9.12 36.42 -5.16
C GLY A 102 9.00 35.20 -6.07
N LEU A 103 7.80 34.91 -6.59
CA LEU A 103 7.56 33.81 -7.51
C LEU A 103 8.10 34.12 -8.92
N ALA A 104 7.87 35.33 -9.41
CA ALA A 104 8.41 35.82 -10.68
C ALA A 104 9.95 35.78 -10.67
N ASP A 105 10.56 36.20 -9.56
CA ASP A 105 12.00 36.15 -9.37
C ASP A 105 12.54 34.69 -9.41
N LEU A 106 11.85 33.77 -8.74
CA LEU A 106 12.25 32.36 -8.74
C LEU A 106 12.10 31.72 -10.13
N GLU A 107 11.03 32.05 -10.86
CA GLU A 107 10.80 31.56 -12.22
C GLU A 107 11.85 32.09 -13.20
N ALA A 108 12.27 33.34 -13.08
CA ALA A 108 13.35 33.92 -13.87
C ALA A 108 14.69 33.21 -13.63
N VAL A 109 15.05 32.93 -12.38
CA VAL A 109 16.23 32.10 -12.06
C VAL A 109 16.12 30.71 -12.68
N TYR A 110 14.95 30.09 -12.58
CA TYR A 110 14.72 28.76 -13.14
C TYR A 110 14.84 28.74 -14.67
N ALA A 111 14.33 29.77 -15.35
CA ALA A 111 14.43 29.89 -16.81
C ALA A 111 15.91 29.93 -17.27
N VAL A 112 16.77 30.68 -16.58
CA VAL A 112 18.21 30.73 -16.87
C VAL A 112 18.88 29.38 -16.63
N LEU A 113 18.55 28.69 -15.52
CA LEU A 113 19.14 27.39 -15.22
C LEU A 113 18.69 26.29 -16.19
N ARG A 114 17.45 26.33 -16.65
CA ARG A 114 16.87 25.32 -17.56
C ARG A 114 17.31 25.53 -19.01
N GLY A 115 17.38 26.77 -19.49
CA GLY A 115 17.51 27.07 -20.92
C GLY A 115 18.51 28.16 -21.29
N GLY A 116 19.19 28.76 -20.30
CA GLY A 116 20.25 29.75 -20.55
C GLY A 116 21.54 29.13 -21.09
N SER A 117 22.49 29.98 -21.47
CA SER A 117 23.85 29.51 -21.78
C SER A 117 24.52 28.94 -20.53
N TRP A 118 25.54 28.12 -20.75
CA TRP A 118 26.34 27.55 -19.66
C TRP A 118 26.93 28.64 -18.76
N GLU A 119 27.42 29.73 -19.35
CA GLU A 119 27.99 30.87 -18.63
C GLU A 119 26.95 31.57 -17.75
N SER A 120 25.74 31.79 -18.28
CA SER A 120 24.64 32.43 -17.54
C SER A 120 24.16 31.54 -16.37
N ALA A 121 24.03 30.23 -16.60
CA ALA A 121 23.68 29.30 -15.53
C ALA A 121 24.77 29.24 -14.44
N GLN A 122 26.04 29.23 -14.83
CA GLN A 122 27.17 29.24 -13.90
C GLN A 122 27.20 30.54 -13.07
N GLN A 123 26.92 31.69 -13.69
CA GLN A 123 26.84 32.98 -13.00
C GLN A 123 25.72 32.98 -11.95
N VAL A 124 24.51 32.56 -12.32
CA VAL A 124 23.37 32.46 -11.39
C VAL A 124 23.68 31.53 -10.21
N ILE A 125 24.23 30.33 -10.45
CA ILE A 125 24.61 29.40 -9.37
C ILE A 125 25.67 30.00 -8.44
N THR A 126 26.62 30.75 -9.00
CA THR A 126 27.68 31.41 -8.20
C THR A 126 27.08 32.45 -7.26
N ARG A 127 26.13 33.25 -7.75
CA ARG A 127 25.42 34.25 -6.93
C ARG A 127 24.56 33.63 -5.84
N ILE A 128 23.86 32.53 -6.14
CA ILE A 128 23.10 31.75 -5.15
C ILE A 128 24.04 31.24 -4.06
N ARG A 129 25.21 30.68 -4.43
CA ARG A 129 26.21 30.20 -3.46
C ARG A 129 26.83 31.31 -2.63
N ALA A 130 26.91 32.52 -3.17
CA ALA A 130 27.34 33.71 -2.44
C ALA A 130 26.28 34.26 -1.47
N GLY A 131 25.06 33.70 -1.47
CA GLY A 131 23.96 34.08 -0.59
C GLY A 131 23.22 35.35 -1.04
N GLN A 132 23.33 35.73 -2.31
CA GLN A 132 22.56 36.87 -2.83
C GLN A 132 21.05 36.55 -2.85
N PRO A 133 20.17 37.51 -2.48
CA PRO A 133 18.74 37.31 -2.54
C PRO A 133 18.26 37.14 -3.99
N ILE A 134 17.25 36.31 -4.21
CA ILE A 134 16.79 35.90 -5.56
C ILE A 134 16.39 37.12 -6.40
N GLY A 135 15.70 38.11 -5.82
CA GLY A 135 15.33 39.34 -6.53
C GLY A 135 16.50 40.25 -6.94
N GLU A 136 17.69 40.10 -6.36
CA GLU A 136 18.89 40.78 -6.87
C GLU A 136 19.55 40.01 -8.02
N ILE A 137 19.38 38.68 -8.04
CA ILE A 137 19.92 37.83 -9.10
C ILE A 137 19.19 38.07 -10.41
N THR A 138 17.88 38.36 -10.35
CA THR A 138 16.98 38.52 -11.50
C THR A 138 17.00 39.91 -12.12
N ARG A 139 17.32 40.95 -11.34
CA ARG A 139 17.44 42.35 -11.82
C ARG A 139 18.51 42.59 -12.87
N GLU A 140 19.42 41.66 -13.08
CA GLU A 140 20.46 41.74 -14.12
C GLU A 140 20.25 40.76 -15.28
N VAL A 141 19.11 40.04 -15.28
CA VAL A 141 18.73 39.08 -16.33
C VAL A 141 17.78 39.72 -17.36
N TYR A 142 17.24 40.91 -17.08
CA TYR A 142 16.40 41.73 -17.97
C TYR A 142 17.03 43.08 -18.31
#